data_AF-A0A1I7IAF7-F1
#
_entry.id   AF-A0A1I7IAF7-F1
#
_cell.length_a   1.000
_cell.length_b   1.000
_cell.length_c   1.000
_cell.angle_alpha   90.00
_cell.angle_beta   90.00
_cell.angle_gamma   90.00
#
_symmetry.space_group_name_H-M   'P 1'
#
loop_
_entity.id
_entity.type
_entity.pdbx_description
1 polymer ?
#
loop_
_entity_poly.entity_id
_entity_poly.type
_entity_poly.pdbx_seq_one_letter_code
_entity_poly.pdbx_strand_id
1 'polypeptide(L)'
;MGNLNVLKSFDNEKELVDYALSSLEKNKWNKSHLVAWSWSIENITRAETELSKMGIYYERNDIPNYSLKHRNVYRIFVFGKDILRLSEFMKEFMVG
;
A
#
# COMPACT_ATOMS: atom_id res chain seq x y z
N MET A 1 18.73 5.34 29.13
CA MET A 1 19.84 4.78 28.32
C MET A 1 19.22 3.84 27.28
N GLY A 2 19.40 4.12 25.99
CA GLY A 2 18.90 3.26 24.91
C GLY A 2 19.85 2.10 24.67
N ASN A 3 19.32 0.89 24.55
CA ASN A 3 20.09 -0.31 24.23
C ASN A 3 20.05 -0.51 22.71
N LEU A 4 21.19 -0.36 22.04
CA LEU A 4 21.33 -0.67 20.61
C LEU A 4 21.75 -2.12 20.48
N ASN A 5 20.83 -2.98 20.04
CA ASN A 5 21.13 -4.37 19.73
C ASN A 5 21.45 -4.50 18.24
N VAL A 6 22.61 -5.06 17.93
CA VAL A 6 22.96 -5.42 16.55
C VAL A 6 22.12 -6.63 16.15
N LEU A 7 21.19 -6.43 15.22
CA LEU A 7 20.33 -7.50 14.68
C LEU A 7 21.11 -8.49 13.81
N LYS A 8 22.01 -7.98 12.94
CA LYS A 8 22.88 -8.77 12.07
C LYS A 8 24.01 -7.90 11.49
N SER A 9 25.18 -8.49 11.31
CA SER A 9 26.34 -7.91 10.62
C SER A 9 26.56 -8.62 9.29
N PHE A 10 27.21 -7.93 8.33
CA PHE A 10 27.46 -8.45 6.98
C PHE A 10 28.89 -8.14 6.56
N ASP A 11 29.52 -9.05 5.82
CA ASP A 11 30.92 -8.93 5.41
C ASP A 11 31.09 -8.13 4.11
N ASN A 12 30.01 -7.96 3.34
CA ASN A 12 30.00 -7.18 2.10
C ASN A 12 28.63 -6.54 1.82
N GLU A 13 28.62 -5.55 0.93
CA GLU A 13 27.41 -4.79 0.56
C GLU A 13 26.33 -5.68 -0.06
N LYS A 14 26.72 -6.65 -0.90
CA LYS A 14 25.76 -7.52 -1.59
C LYS A 14 24.91 -8.31 -0.59
N GLU A 15 25.52 -8.89 0.44
CA GLU A 15 24.81 -9.64 1.48
C GLU A 15 23.86 -8.76 2.30
N LEU A 16 24.29 -7.54 2.63
CA LEU A 16 23.43 -6.56 3.29
C LEU A 16 22.22 -6.22 2.41
N VAL A 17 22.45 -5.96 1.13
CA VAL A 17 21.40 -5.60 0.16
C VAL A 17 20.42 -6.76 -0.01
N ASP A 18 20.91 -7.99 -0.21
CA ASP A 18 20.07 -9.18 -0.38
C ASP A 18 19.24 -9.48 0.88
N TYR A 19 19.85 -9.33 2.07
CA TYR A 19 19.14 -9.50 3.33
C TYR A 19 18.07 -8.43 3.55
N ALA A 20 18.37 -7.17 3.25
CA ALA A 20 17.42 -6.08 3.34
C ALA A 20 16.27 -6.26 2.34
N LEU A 21 16.60 -6.60 1.09
CA LEU A 21 15.62 -6.82 0.03
C LEU A 21 14.67 -7.98 0.38
N SER A 22 15.21 -9.14 0.77
CA SER A 22 14.41 -10.29 1.17
C SER A 22 13.56 -9.99 2.42
N SER A 23 14.05 -9.19 3.36
CA SER A 23 13.26 -8.76 4.52
C SER A 23 12.13 -7.82 4.13
N LEU A 24 12.36 -6.92 3.18
CA LEU A 24 11.33 -6.04 2.63
C LEU A 24 10.28 -6.82 1.82
N GLU A 25 10.70 -7.84 1.08
CA GLU A 25 9.83 -8.69 0.25
C GLU A 25 8.96 -9.65 1.07
N LYS A 26 9.42 -10.08 2.25
CA LYS A 26 8.64 -10.94 3.17
C LYS A 26 7.30 -10.33 3.58
N ASN A 27 7.16 -9.02 3.53
CA ASN A 27 5.89 -8.35 3.79
C ASN A 27 5.57 -7.38 2.64
N LYS A 28 4.68 -7.81 1.75
CA LYS A 28 4.19 -7.00 0.62
C LYS A 28 3.67 -5.62 1.03
N TRP A 29 3.16 -5.47 2.26
CA TRP A 29 2.65 -4.20 2.77
C TRP A 29 3.75 -3.16 3.02
N ASN A 30 5.02 -3.56 3.13
CA ASN A 30 6.15 -2.64 3.33
C ASN A 30 6.32 -1.64 2.18
N LYS A 31 5.85 -2.00 0.98
CA LYS A 31 5.91 -1.16 -0.22
C LYS A 31 4.52 -0.71 -0.67
N SER A 32 3.51 -0.84 0.19
CA SER A 32 2.12 -0.51 -0.15
C SER A 32 1.83 0.97 0.05
N HIS A 33 1.03 1.54 -0.83
CA HIS A 33 0.58 2.92 -0.79
C HIS A 33 -0.94 2.96 -0.93
N LEU A 34 -1.64 3.56 0.03
CA LEU A 34 -3.08 3.79 -0.06
C LEU A 34 -3.35 4.85 -1.13
N VAL A 35 -4.13 4.51 -2.15
CA VAL A 35 -4.41 5.40 -3.29
C VAL A 35 -5.88 5.67 -3.53
N ALA A 36 -6.77 4.90 -2.92
CA ALA A 36 -8.20 5.18 -2.91
C ALA A 36 -8.81 4.78 -1.56
N TRP A 37 -9.75 5.60 -1.11
CA TRP A 37 -10.50 5.39 0.13
C TRP A 37 -11.94 5.84 -0.07
N SER A 38 -12.92 5.01 0.28
CA SER A 38 -14.32 5.39 0.14
C SER A 38 -15.25 4.66 1.09
N TRP A 39 -16.39 5.30 1.41
CA TRP A 39 -17.55 4.64 2.00
C TRP A 39 -18.46 4.00 0.94
N SER A 40 -18.28 4.34 -0.34
CA SER A 40 -19.11 3.86 -1.43
C SER A 40 -18.43 2.70 -2.17
N ILE A 41 -19.15 1.59 -2.27
CA ILE A 41 -18.74 0.43 -3.07
C ILE A 41 -18.64 0.77 -4.57
N GLU A 42 -19.49 1.67 -5.05
CA GLU A 42 -19.48 2.12 -6.44
C GLU A 42 -18.21 2.93 -6.74
N ASN A 43 -17.86 3.86 -5.84
CA ASN A 43 -16.66 4.68 -5.99
C ASN A 43 -15.39 3.82 -5.95
N ILE A 44 -15.31 2.83 -5.06
CA ILE A 44 -14.13 1.96 -5.00
C ILE A 44 -14.05 1.06 -6.24
N THR A 45 -15.18 0.57 -6.75
CA THR A 45 -15.20 -0.25 -7.98
C THR A 45 -14.79 0.56 -9.22
N ARG A 46 -15.15 1.86 -9.25
CA ARG A 46 -14.68 2.80 -10.29
C ARG A 46 -13.17 2.99 -10.21
N ALA A 47 -12.61 3.14 -9.01
CA ALA A 47 -11.17 3.21 -8.79
C ALA A 47 -10.45 1.92 -9.27
N GLU A 48 -10.98 0.74 -8.97
CA GLU A 48 -10.45 -0.56 -9.46
C GLU A 48 -10.43 -0.62 -11.00
N THR A 49 -11.50 -0.14 -11.62
CA THR A 49 -11.63 -0.10 -13.09
C THR A 49 -10.57 0.81 -13.72
N GLU A 50 -10.37 2.02 -13.18
CA GLU A 50 -9.37 2.96 -13.70
C GLU A 50 -7.94 2.43 -13.52
N LEU A 51 -7.59 1.86 -12.35
CA LEU A 51 -6.28 1.23 -12.14
C LEU A 51 -6.03 0.07 -13.12
N SER A 52 -7.06 -0.74 -13.38
CA SER A 52 -7.00 -1.84 -14.34
C SER A 52 -6.75 -1.33 -15.77
N LYS A 53 -7.41 -0.25 -16.19
CA LYS A 53 -7.16 0.40 -17.50
C LYS A 53 -5.75 0.96 -17.63
N MET A 54 -5.16 1.43 -16.54
CA MET A 54 -3.78 1.93 -16.49
C MET A 54 -2.72 0.81 -16.47
N GLY A 55 -3.15 -0.45 -16.35
CA GLY A 55 -2.28 -1.61 -16.19
C GLY A 55 -1.51 -1.61 -14.87
N ILE A 56 -2.07 -1.02 -13.81
CA ILE A 56 -1.45 -0.93 -12.48
C ILE A 56 -1.97 -2.08 -11.62
N TYR A 57 -1.06 -2.84 -11.01
CA TYR A 57 -1.42 -3.86 -10.04
C TYR A 57 -1.85 -3.22 -8.71
N TYR A 58 -2.92 -3.74 -8.11
CA TYR A 58 -3.47 -3.23 -6.86
C TYR A 58 -4.04 -4.35 -5.99
N GLU A 59 -4.23 -4.05 -4.71
CA GLU A 59 -4.95 -4.90 -3.77
C GLU A 59 -6.03 -4.11 -3.03
N ARG A 60 -7.22 -4.68 -2.98
CA ARG A 60 -8.34 -4.15 -2.23
C ARG A 60 -8.34 -4.68 -0.80
N ASN A 61 -8.57 -3.79 0.16
CA ASN A 61 -8.63 -4.12 1.58
C ASN A 61 -9.76 -3.37 2.28
N ASP A 62 -10.90 -4.05 2.39
CA ASP A 62 -12.11 -3.52 2.99
C ASP A 62 -12.09 -3.77 4.51
N ILE A 63 -12.46 -2.75 5.29
CA ILE A 63 -12.64 -2.91 6.74
C ILE A 63 -14.14 -2.80 7.04
N PRO A 64 -14.79 -3.91 7.46
CA PRO A 64 -16.16 -3.85 7.92
C PRO A 64 -16.24 -3.12 9.27
N ASN A 65 -17.38 -2.48 9.56
CA ASN A 65 -17.63 -1.82 10.85
C ASN A 65 -16.58 -0.77 11.25
N TYR A 66 -16.02 -0.04 10.29
CA TYR A 66 -14.92 0.91 10.54
C TYR A 66 -15.35 2.17 11.30
N SER A 67 -16.63 2.57 11.20
CA SER A 67 -17.16 3.72 11.94
C SER A 67 -18.06 3.33 13.11
N LEU A 68 -18.29 4.27 14.04
CA LEU A 68 -19.26 4.14 15.14
C LEU A 68 -20.70 3.85 14.67
N LYS A 69 -20.99 4.06 13.38
CA LYS A 69 -22.28 3.72 12.74
C LYS A 69 -22.23 2.40 11.97
N HIS A 70 -21.25 1.54 12.25
CA HIS A 70 -21.04 0.25 11.57
C HIS A 70 -20.86 0.33 10.05
N ARG A 71 -20.48 1.49 9.50
CA ARG A 71 -20.21 1.62 8.06
C ARG A 71 -18.89 0.94 7.69
N ASN A 72 -18.91 0.18 6.59
CA ASN A 72 -17.73 -0.40 5.96
C ASN A 72 -16.93 0.69 5.26
N VAL A 73 -15.61 0.56 5.27
CA VAL A 73 -14.72 1.40 4.47
C VAL A 73 -13.98 0.55 3.47
N TYR A 74 -13.84 1.07 2.27
CA TYR A 74 -13.20 0.41 1.14
C TYR A 74 -11.91 1.12 0.82
N ARG A 75 -10.84 0.35 0.59
CA ARG A 75 -9.50 0.90 0.39
C ARG A 75 -8.78 0.12 -0.69
N ILE A 76 -8.02 0.82 -1.52
CA ILE A 76 -7.13 0.20 -2.51
C ILE A 76 -5.70 0.63 -2.25
N PHE A 77 -4.80 -0.34 -2.29
CA PHE A 77 -3.37 -0.16 -2.20
C PHE A 77 -2.70 -0.52 -3.53
N VAL A 78 -1.67 0.25 -3.89
CA VAL A 78 -0.73 -0.09 -4.97
C VAL A 78 0.66 -0.29 -4.38
N PHE A 79 1.60 -0.80 -5.17
CA PHE A 79 2.89 -1.23 -4.67
C PHE A 79 4.07 -0.57 -5.39
N GLY A 80 5.12 -0.29 -4.63
CA GLY A 80 6.37 0.21 -5.17
C GLY A 80 6.20 1.52 -5.92
N LYS A 81 6.80 1.61 -7.11
CA LYS A 81 6.90 2.88 -7.86
C LYS A 81 5.63 3.26 -8.64
N ASP A 82 4.62 2.39 -8.70
CA ASP A 82 3.37 2.70 -9.42
C ASP A 82 2.64 3.91 -8.82
N ILE A 83 2.84 4.18 -7.53
CA ILE A 83 2.34 5.39 -6.85
C ILE A 83 2.74 6.69 -7.56
N LEU A 84 3.92 6.74 -8.19
CA LEU A 84 4.43 7.93 -8.86
C LEU A 84 3.61 8.31 -10.11
N ARG A 85 2.79 7.38 -10.62
CA ARG A 85 1.91 7.59 -11.80
C ARG A 85 0.50 8.01 -11.41
N LEU A 86 0.19 8.11 -10.11
CA LEU A 86 -1.18 8.20 -9.61
C LEU A 86 -1.53 9.55 -8.97
N SER A 87 -0.78 10.61 -9.25
CA SER A 87 -1.06 11.94 -8.69
C SER A 87 -2.48 12.44 -8.98
N GLU A 88 -2.93 12.35 -10.23
CA GLU A 88 -4.30 12.76 -10.61
C GLU A 88 -5.36 11.79 -10.11
N PHE A 89 -5.08 10.48 -10.17
CA PHE A 89 -5.97 9.45 -9.63
C PHE A 89 -6.26 9.68 -8.14
N MET A 90 -5.22 9.95 -7.34
CA MET A 90 -5.37 10.17 -5.90
C MET A 90 -6.16 11.45 -5.60
N LYS A 91 -6.05 12.50 -6.41
CA LYS A 91 -6.90 13.70 -6.23
C LYS A 91 -8.38 13.38 -6.38
N GLU A 92 -8.75 12.38 -7.16
CA GLU A 92 -10.14 11.98 -7.34
C GLU A 92 -10.64 11.02 -6.26
N PHE A 93 -9.80 10.08 -5.82
CA PHE A 93 -10.23 8.96 -4.98
C PHE A 93 -9.74 9.00 -3.52
N MET A 94 -8.95 9.99 -3.13
CA MET A 94 -8.48 10.19 -1.75
C MET A 94 -9.09 11.42 -1.06
N VAL A 95 -9.97 12.16 -1.74
CA VAL A 95 -10.69 13.28 -1.13
C VAL A 95 -11.89 12.71 -0.37
N GLY A 96 -11.81 12.79 0.95
CA GLY A 96 -12.86 12.38 1.88
C GLY A 96 -14.01 13.38 1.98
#